data_AF-A0A6J0YAV5-F1
#
_entry.id   AF-A0A6J0YAV5-F1
#
_cell.length_a   1.000
_cell.length_b   1.000
_cell.length_c   1.000
_cell.angle_alpha   90.00
_cell.angle_beta   90.00
_cell.angle_gamma   90.00
#
_symmetry.space_group_name_H-M   'P 1'
#
loop_
_entity.id
_entity.type
_entity.pdbx_description
1 polymer ?
#
loop_
_entity_poly.entity_id
_entity_poly.type
_entity_poly.pdbx_seq_one_letter_code
_entity_poly.pdbx_strand_id
1 'polypeptide(L)'
;MVQRLWASRLLRHRKAQLLLVNLLTFGLEVCLAAGITYVPPLLLEVGVEEKFMTMVLGIGPVLGLVSVPLLGSASDHWRGRYGRRRPFIWALSLGVLLSLFLIPRASRLAGLLCPDTRPLELALLILGVGLLAFCGQLCFTPLEALLSDLFRDPDHCRQAFSVYAFMIGLGGCLGYLLPAIDWDASALAPYLGTQEECLFGLLALIFLTCVAATAFVAEEAALGPAEPVEGLSAPSVPPCCPCRARLALRSLGALCPRLRRLCCRMPRALRRLFVAELCSWMAFMTFTLFYTDFVGEGLYQGVPGAEPGTEARRHYDEGVRMGSLGLFLQCAISLLFSLVMDRLVQRFGTRAVYLASVVAFPVAAGATCLSRSVAVVTASAALTGVTFSALQILPYTLASLYHREKQVFLPKYRGDDGGGASEDSVMTSFLPGPKAAAPFPHGHGGPGSLLAAPPALCGASACDGSVRTAGAEPSEARAVPGRGICLDLAILDSAFLLSQVAPSLFMGFIVQLSQSVTAYMVSAAGLGLVAIYFVTQVVFDKNDLAKYSV
;
A
#
# COMPACT_ATOMS: atom_id res chain seq x y z
N MET A 1 -6.80 37.25 -11.37
CA MET A 1 -6.06 36.73 -10.18
C MET A 1 -6.99 36.02 -9.18
N VAL A 2 -8.05 36.66 -8.71
CA VAL A 2 -8.96 36.14 -7.64
C VAL A 2 -9.48 34.72 -7.88
N GLN A 3 -9.95 34.36 -9.08
CA GLN A 3 -10.42 32.98 -9.36
C GLN A 3 -9.36 31.90 -9.10
N ARG A 4 -8.09 32.12 -9.47
CA ARG A 4 -6.99 31.16 -9.17
C ARG A 4 -6.77 31.04 -7.66
N LEU A 5 -6.86 32.15 -6.91
CA LEU A 5 -6.78 32.13 -5.45
C LEU A 5 -7.96 31.37 -4.83
N TRP A 6 -9.19 31.59 -5.30
CA TRP A 6 -10.40 30.91 -4.84
C TRP A 6 -10.35 29.40 -5.11
N ALA A 7 -10.01 29.00 -6.34
CA ALA A 7 -9.78 27.60 -6.69
C ALA A 7 -8.66 26.98 -5.82
N SER A 8 -7.55 27.70 -5.59
CA SER A 8 -6.46 27.22 -4.70
C SER A 8 -6.82 27.16 -3.22
N ARG A 9 -7.95 27.76 -2.80
CA ARG A 9 -8.51 27.60 -1.44
C ARG A 9 -9.48 26.41 -1.41
N LEU A 10 -10.32 26.25 -2.44
CA LEU A 10 -11.24 25.11 -2.57
C LEU A 10 -10.50 23.77 -2.69
N LEU A 11 -9.44 23.72 -3.50
CA LEU A 11 -8.54 22.55 -3.65
C LEU A 11 -7.71 22.27 -2.38
N ARG A 12 -7.62 23.24 -1.44
CA ARG A 12 -6.98 23.07 -0.12
C ARG A 12 -7.95 22.60 0.97
N HIS A 13 -9.24 22.46 0.66
CA HIS A 13 -10.19 21.89 1.63
C HIS A 13 -9.88 20.40 1.82
N ARG A 14 -9.75 19.93 3.07
CA ARG A 14 -9.30 18.54 3.37
C ARG A 14 -10.07 17.44 2.61
N LYS A 15 -11.38 17.62 2.41
CA LYS A 15 -12.22 16.71 1.60
C LYS A 15 -11.86 16.70 0.10
N ALA A 16 -11.49 17.84 -0.47
CA ALA A 16 -11.01 17.92 -1.85
C ALA A 16 -9.64 17.23 -1.98
N GLN A 17 -8.72 17.45 -1.02
CA GLN A 17 -7.43 16.75 -1.01
C GLN A 17 -7.59 15.22 -0.91
N LEU A 18 -8.53 14.74 -0.07
CA LEU A 18 -8.82 13.31 0.05
C LEU A 18 -9.27 12.70 -1.29
N LEU A 19 -10.18 13.39 -2.00
CA LEU A 19 -10.64 12.96 -3.33
C LEU A 19 -9.52 13.04 -4.37
N LEU A 20 -8.72 14.11 -4.40
CA LEU A 20 -7.64 14.29 -5.38
C LEU A 20 -6.52 13.25 -5.26
N VAL A 21 -6.20 12.78 -4.05
CA VAL A 21 -5.21 11.71 -3.84
C VAL A 21 -5.79 10.35 -4.28
N ASN A 22 -6.97 9.99 -3.78
CA ASN A 22 -7.59 8.70 -4.07
C ASN A 22 -8.10 8.58 -5.53
N LEU A 23 -8.24 9.70 -6.26
CA LEU A 23 -8.52 9.70 -7.70
C LEU A 23 -7.37 9.13 -8.54
N LEU A 24 -6.10 9.24 -8.10
CA LEU A 24 -5.01 8.52 -8.77
C LEU A 24 -5.05 7.03 -8.44
N THR A 25 -5.38 6.64 -7.21
CA THR A 25 -5.62 5.23 -6.85
C THR A 25 -6.71 4.61 -7.73
N PHE A 26 -7.84 5.30 -7.91
CA PHE A 26 -8.92 4.90 -8.82
C PHE A 26 -8.40 4.68 -10.25
N GLY A 27 -7.76 5.69 -10.86
CA GLY A 27 -7.27 5.59 -12.24
C GLY A 27 -6.21 4.52 -12.43
N LEU A 28 -5.36 4.29 -11.42
CA LEU A 28 -4.34 3.25 -11.39
C LEU A 28 -4.97 1.85 -11.43
N GLU A 29 -5.98 1.61 -10.59
CA GLU A 29 -6.69 0.33 -10.53
C GLU A 29 -7.52 0.06 -11.78
N VAL A 30 -8.16 1.09 -12.38
CA VAL A 30 -8.82 0.96 -13.70
C VAL A 30 -7.86 0.43 -14.75
N CYS A 31 -6.62 0.95 -14.79
CA CYS A 31 -5.60 0.50 -15.74
C CYS A 31 -5.06 -0.91 -15.44
N LEU A 32 -4.97 -1.30 -14.17
CA LEU A 32 -4.53 -2.63 -13.77
C LEU A 32 -5.59 -3.70 -14.03
N ALA A 33 -6.86 -3.46 -13.69
CA ALA A 33 -7.96 -4.40 -13.94
C ALA A 33 -8.26 -4.56 -15.45
N ALA A 34 -8.20 -3.49 -16.23
CA ALA A 34 -8.25 -3.56 -17.69
C ALA A 34 -7.02 -4.27 -18.28
N GLY A 35 -5.84 -4.08 -17.68
CA GLY A 35 -4.62 -4.83 -18.03
C GLY A 35 -4.77 -6.34 -17.80
N ILE A 36 -5.26 -6.75 -16.63
CA ILE A 36 -5.49 -8.17 -16.27
C ILE A 36 -6.42 -8.88 -17.25
N THR A 37 -7.36 -8.16 -17.86
CA THR A 37 -8.37 -8.72 -18.78
C THR A 37 -7.93 -8.71 -20.24
N TYR A 38 -7.30 -7.64 -20.74
CA TYR A 38 -6.90 -7.53 -22.15
C TYR A 38 -5.50 -8.09 -22.46
N VAL A 39 -4.57 -8.09 -21.50
CA VAL A 39 -3.19 -8.56 -21.74
C VAL A 39 -3.11 -10.06 -22.07
N PRO A 40 -3.87 -10.96 -21.43
CA PRO A 40 -3.85 -12.38 -21.77
C PRO A 40 -4.16 -12.67 -23.26
N PRO A 41 -5.32 -12.29 -23.84
CA PRO A 41 -5.59 -12.55 -25.26
C PRO A 41 -4.57 -11.87 -26.19
N LEU A 42 -4.18 -10.61 -25.91
CA LEU A 42 -3.13 -9.90 -26.66
C LEU A 42 -1.82 -10.69 -26.80
N LEU A 43 -1.38 -11.38 -25.74
CA LEU A 43 -0.18 -12.21 -25.78
C LEU A 43 -0.40 -13.49 -26.61
N LEU A 44 -1.57 -14.12 -26.49
CA LEU A 44 -1.91 -15.33 -27.26
C LEU A 44 -2.03 -15.04 -28.76
N GLU A 45 -2.62 -13.91 -29.16
CA GLU A 45 -2.78 -13.50 -30.56
C GLU A 45 -1.45 -13.22 -31.27
N VAL A 46 -0.45 -12.68 -30.56
CA VAL A 46 0.93 -12.52 -31.06
C VAL A 46 1.67 -13.88 -31.17
N GLY A 47 1.10 -14.96 -30.61
CA GLY A 47 1.62 -16.32 -30.69
C GLY A 47 2.43 -16.77 -29.47
N VAL A 48 2.21 -16.18 -28.30
CA VAL A 48 2.83 -16.63 -27.04
C VAL A 48 2.09 -17.86 -26.51
N GLU A 49 2.80 -18.92 -26.17
CA GLU A 49 2.24 -20.10 -25.49
C GLU A 49 1.67 -19.70 -24.11
N GLU A 50 0.52 -20.26 -23.70
CA GLU A 50 -0.16 -19.94 -22.42
C GLU A 50 0.77 -20.01 -21.19
N LYS A 51 1.72 -20.95 -21.23
CA LYS A 51 2.78 -21.13 -20.23
C LYS A 51 3.72 -19.92 -20.13
N PHE A 52 4.09 -19.30 -21.24
CA PHE A 52 4.92 -18.10 -21.23
C PHE A 52 4.11 -16.84 -20.91
N MET A 53 2.84 -16.78 -21.33
CA MET A 53 1.90 -15.72 -20.95
C MET A 53 1.77 -15.61 -19.41
N THR A 54 1.49 -16.72 -18.73
CA THR A 54 1.39 -16.77 -17.27
C THR A 54 2.71 -16.42 -16.57
N MET A 55 3.85 -16.84 -17.11
CA MET A 55 5.16 -16.40 -16.63
C MET A 55 5.37 -14.89 -16.76
N VAL A 56 4.99 -14.27 -17.89
CA VAL A 56 5.11 -12.82 -18.12
C VAL A 56 4.27 -12.02 -17.12
N LEU A 57 3.03 -12.45 -16.86
CA LEU A 57 2.16 -11.83 -15.85
C LEU A 57 2.76 -11.93 -14.44
N GLY A 58 3.42 -13.04 -14.11
CA GLY A 58 4.12 -13.24 -12.84
C GLY A 58 5.37 -12.38 -12.61
N ILE A 59 5.93 -11.73 -13.65
CA ILE A 59 7.13 -10.88 -13.51
C ILE A 59 6.84 -9.65 -12.63
N GLY A 60 5.65 -9.04 -12.74
CA GLY A 60 5.27 -7.84 -12.00
C GLY A 60 5.44 -7.99 -10.49
N PRO A 61 4.73 -8.94 -9.84
CA PRO A 61 4.83 -9.19 -8.40
C PRO A 61 6.25 -9.55 -7.93
N VAL A 62 6.98 -10.34 -8.72
CA VAL A 62 8.34 -10.78 -8.38
C VAL A 62 9.34 -9.62 -8.40
N LEU A 63 9.25 -8.71 -9.38
CA LEU A 63 10.05 -7.49 -9.39
C LEU A 63 9.59 -6.51 -8.29
N GLY A 64 8.28 -6.38 -8.08
CA GLY A 64 7.67 -5.56 -7.03
C GLY A 64 8.20 -5.91 -5.65
N LEU A 65 8.28 -7.20 -5.29
CA LEU A 65 8.85 -7.69 -4.02
C LEU A 65 10.25 -7.16 -3.71
N VAL A 66 11.08 -6.99 -4.74
CA VAL A 66 12.46 -6.52 -4.62
C VAL A 66 12.51 -4.98 -4.61
N SER A 67 11.66 -4.34 -5.40
CA SER A 67 11.67 -2.90 -5.62
C SER A 67 10.87 -2.08 -4.59
N VAL A 68 9.76 -2.61 -4.05
CA VAL A 68 8.87 -1.91 -3.12
C VAL A 68 9.60 -1.44 -1.85
N PRO A 69 10.36 -2.27 -1.10
CA PRO A 69 11.10 -1.82 0.08
C PRO A 69 12.21 -0.80 -0.24
N LEU A 70 12.80 -0.88 -1.44
CA LEU A 70 13.83 0.04 -1.91
C LEU A 70 13.23 1.40 -2.29
N LEU A 71 12.08 1.40 -2.97
CA LEU A 71 11.31 2.59 -3.31
C LEU A 71 10.83 3.30 -2.06
N GLY A 72 10.24 2.58 -1.09
CA GLY A 72 9.82 3.14 0.19
C GLY A 72 10.97 3.81 0.94
N SER A 73 12.10 3.10 1.09
CA SER A 73 13.30 3.64 1.72
C SER A 73 13.87 4.88 0.98
N ALA A 74 13.90 4.88 -0.35
CA ALA A 74 14.37 6.02 -1.15
C ALA A 74 13.42 7.23 -1.05
N SER A 75 12.10 6.99 -1.06
CA SER A 75 11.05 8.00 -0.93
C SER A 75 11.08 8.70 0.44
N ASP A 76 11.26 7.96 1.53
CA ASP A 76 11.35 8.54 2.87
C ASP A 76 12.55 9.47 3.08
N HIS A 77 13.66 9.24 2.37
CA HIS A 77 14.89 10.03 2.46
C HIS A 77 14.95 11.21 1.47
N TRP A 78 14.08 11.27 0.48
CA TRP A 78 14.13 12.31 -0.54
C TRP A 78 13.66 13.67 -0.01
N ARG A 79 14.46 14.72 -0.25
CA ARG A 79 14.13 16.11 0.06
C ARG A 79 14.35 16.98 -1.18
N GLY A 80 13.28 17.24 -1.92
CA GLY A 80 13.30 18.03 -3.15
C GLY A 80 12.22 19.12 -3.20
N ARG A 81 12.34 20.04 -4.17
CA ARG A 81 11.40 21.15 -4.36
C ARG A 81 9.97 20.72 -4.73
N TYR A 82 9.81 19.48 -5.22
CA TYR A 82 8.53 18.89 -5.61
C TYR A 82 7.92 18.01 -4.50
N GLY A 83 8.20 18.31 -3.23
CA GLY A 83 7.78 17.49 -2.11
C GLY A 83 8.62 16.22 -1.94
N ARG A 84 8.21 15.36 -1.00
CA ARG A 84 8.92 14.12 -0.68
C ARG A 84 8.59 12.98 -1.64
N ARG A 85 7.29 12.75 -1.88
CA ARG A 85 6.77 11.51 -2.51
C ARG A 85 6.45 11.65 -4.00
N ARG A 86 5.98 12.82 -4.42
CA ARG A 86 5.54 13.10 -5.82
C ARG A 86 6.52 12.71 -6.91
N PRO A 87 7.84 12.98 -6.82
CA PRO A 87 8.74 12.62 -7.93
C PRO A 87 8.79 11.11 -8.19
N PHE A 88 8.55 10.27 -7.17
CA PHE A 88 8.41 8.83 -7.35
C PHE A 88 7.06 8.46 -7.97
N ILE A 89 5.97 9.05 -7.45
CA ILE A 89 4.61 8.84 -7.99
C ILE A 89 4.58 9.22 -9.48
N TRP A 90 5.01 10.43 -9.84
CA TRP A 90 5.02 10.90 -11.23
C TRP A 90 5.96 10.10 -12.15
N ALA A 91 7.10 9.61 -11.65
CA ALA A 91 7.97 8.74 -12.43
C ALA A 91 7.32 7.36 -12.72
N LEU A 92 6.59 6.80 -11.75
CA LEU A 92 5.86 5.54 -11.93
C LEU A 92 4.62 5.74 -12.80
N SER A 93 3.88 6.84 -12.62
CA SER A 93 2.78 7.23 -13.51
C SER A 93 3.24 7.45 -14.95
N LEU A 94 4.44 8.00 -15.18
CA LEU A 94 5.01 8.11 -16.51
C LEU A 94 5.33 6.72 -17.10
N GLY A 95 5.75 5.76 -16.28
CA GLY A 95 5.90 4.35 -16.68
C GLY A 95 4.58 3.71 -17.10
N VAL A 96 3.50 3.93 -16.35
CA VAL A 96 2.14 3.46 -16.68
C VAL A 96 1.62 4.13 -17.96
N LEU A 97 1.80 5.45 -18.13
CA LEU A 97 1.44 6.15 -19.37
C LEU A 97 2.23 5.63 -20.58
N LEU A 98 3.52 5.31 -20.40
CA LEU A 98 4.36 4.75 -21.44
C LEU A 98 3.92 3.33 -21.83
N SER A 99 3.55 2.47 -20.87
CA SER A 99 3.05 1.13 -21.20
C SER A 99 1.68 1.17 -21.90
N LEU A 100 0.74 2.01 -21.46
CA LEU A 100 -0.55 2.23 -22.13
C LEU A 100 -0.38 2.77 -23.55
N PHE A 101 0.68 3.54 -23.83
CA PHE A 101 1.01 3.98 -25.19
C PHE A 101 1.63 2.87 -26.05
N LEU A 102 2.46 2.01 -25.44
CA LEU A 102 3.36 1.07 -26.12
C LEU A 102 2.67 -0.26 -26.45
N ILE A 103 1.84 -0.80 -25.55
CA ILE A 103 1.09 -2.06 -25.74
C ILE A 103 0.32 -2.07 -27.08
N PRO A 104 -0.65 -1.17 -27.35
CA PRO A 104 -1.46 -1.19 -28.58
C PRO A 104 -0.69 -0.71 -29.84
N ARG A 105 0.61 -0.40 -29.70
CA ARG A 105 1.47 0.08 -30.81
C ARG A 105 2.70 -0.79 -31.04
N ALA A 106 2.85 -1.92 -30.33
CA ALA A 106 4.02 -2.79 -30.43
C ALA A 106 4.31 -3.22 -31.88
N SER A 107 3.27 -3.63 -32.62
CA SER A 107 3.32 -4.01 -34.04
C SER A 107 3.82 -2.88 -34.94
N ARG A 108 3.19 -1.70 -34.85
CA ARG A 108 3.53 -0.50 -35.64
C ARG A 108 4.93 0.03 -35.32
N LEU A 109 5.35 -0.03 -34.06
CA LEU A 109 6.70 0.36 -33.64
C LEU A 109 7.75 -0.64 -34.16
N ALA A 110 7.48 -1.94 -34.10
CA ALA A 110 8.39 -2.95 -34.62
C ALA A 110 8.65 -2.79 -36.13
N GLY A 111 7.58 -2.59 -36.92
CA GLY A 111 7.66 -2.37 -38.38
C GLY A 111 8.36 -1.08 -38.81
N LEU A 112 8.59 -0.13 -37.90
CA LEU A 112 9.37 1.09 -38.15
C LEU A 112 10.86 0.94 -37.80
N LEU A 113 11.24 -0.07 -37.01
CA LEU A 113 12.60 -0.25 -36.49
C LEU A 113 13.37 -1.41 -37.14
N CYS A 114 12.71 -2.50 -37.53
CA CYS A 114 13.36 -3.70 -38.07
C CYS A 114 12.53 -4.34 -39.20
N PRO A 115 13.20 -4.96 -40.21
CA PRO A 115 12.51 -5.78 -41.21
C PRO A 115 11.93 -7.07 -40.60
N ASP A 116 12.63 -7.67 -39.63
CA ASP A 116 12.11 -8.77 -38.81
C ASP A 116 11.23 -8.22 -37.68
N THR A 117 9.94 -8.06 -37.95
CA THR A 117 9.00 -7.42 -37.01
C THR A 117 8.69 -8.28 -35.79
N ARG A 118 8.33 -9.56 -36.00
CA ARG A 118 7.85 -10.53 -35.00
C ARG A 118 8.63 -10.54 -33.67
N PRO A 119 9.98 -10.70 -33.64
CA PRO A 119 10.70 -10.77 -32.37
C PRO A 119 10.75 -9.43 -31.64
N LEU A 120 10.75 -8.30 -32.37
CA LEU A 120 10.76 -6.96 -31.80
C LEU A 120 9.37 -6.57 -31.28
N GLU A 121 8.31 -6.91 -32.02
CA GLU A 121 6.92 -6.77 -31.63
C GLU A 121 6.63 -7.50 -30.31
N LEU A 122 7.02 -8.78 -30.22
CA LEU A 122 6.89 -9.58 -29.00
C LEU A 122 7.70 -8.99 -27.84
N ALA A 123 8.95 -8.56 -28.08
CA ALA A 123 9.78 -7.93 -27.05
C ALA A 123 9.20 -6.61 -26.55
N LEU A 124 8.60 -5.80 -27.44
CA LEU A 124 7.91 -4.56 -27.09
C LEU A 124 6.63 -4.85 -26.29
N LEU A 125 5.80 -5.80 -26.71
CA LEU A 125 4.58 -6.17 -25.99
C LEU A 125 4.89 -6.67 -24.57
N ILE A 126 5.84 -7.61 -24.42
CA ILE A 126 6.29 -8.10 -23.10
C ILE A 126 6.86 -6.97 -22.24
N LEU A 127 7.63 -6.04 -22.82
CA LEU A 127 8.16 -4.87 -22.11
C LEU A 127 7.04 -3.93 -21.65
N GLY A 128 6.04 -3.66 -22.49
CA GLY A 128 4.88 -2.84 -22.16
C GLY A 128 4.05 -3.45 -21.03
N VAL A 129 3.72 -4.73 -21.15
CA VAL A 129 3.00 -5.52 -20.13
C VAL A 129 3.76 -5.53 -18.79
N GLY A 130 5.05 -5.87 -18.83
CA GLY A 130 5.89 -5.90 -17.63
C GLY A 130 6.01 -4.53 -16.96
N LEU A 131 6.11 -3.46 -17.77
CA LEU A 131 6.15 -2.08 -17.26
C LEU A 131 4.82 -1.64 -16.65
N LEU A 132 3.67 -2.00 -17.24
CA LEU A 132 2.34 -1.72 -16.70
C LEU A 132 2.15 -2.37 -15.33
N ALA A 133 2.40 -3.68 -15.22
CA ALA A 133 2.26 -4.42 -13.97
C ALA A 133 3.23 -3.90 -12.89
N PHE A 134 4.51 -3.73 -13.23
CA PHE A 134 5.56 -3.30 -12.30
C PHE A 134 5.36 -1.85 -11.81
N CYS A 135 5.18 -0.88 -12.71
CA CYS A 135 4.98 0.51 -12.31
C CYS A 135 3.60 0.75 -11.68
N GLY A 136 2.58 -0.03 -12.07
CA GLY A 136 1.28 -0.02 -11.43
C GLY A 136 1.36 -0.42 -9.96
N GLN A 137 1.84 -1.64 -9.69
CA GLN A 137 1.98 -2.18 -8.33
C GLN A 137 2.88 -1.32 -7.44
N LEU A 138 4.01 -0.81 -7.97
CA LEU A 138 4.90 0.10 -7.22
C LEU A 138 4.29 1.46 -6.87
N CYS A 139 3.21 1.89 -7.52
CA CYS A 139 2.65 3.22 -7.33
C CYS A 139 1.70 3.30 -6.12
N PHE A 140 1.13 2.19 -5.65
CA PHE A 140 0.31 2.15 -4.42
C PHE A 140 1.12 2.54 -3.17
N THR A 141 2.29 1.93 -2.94
CA THR A 141 3.17 2.22 -1.79
C THR A 141 3.42 3.71 -1.51
N PRO A 142 3.85 4.56 -2.48
CA PRO A 142 4.03 5.99 -2.25
C PRO A 142 2.70 6.77 -2.19
N LEU A 143 1.59 6.25 -2.74
CA LEU A 143 0.26 6.86 -2.62
C LEU A 143 -0.33 6.70 -1.22
N GLU A 144 -0.28 5.50 -0.65
CA GLU A 144 -0.72 5.23 0.73
C GLU A 144 0.11 6.01 1.75
N ALA A 145 1.42 6.08 1.52
CA ALA A 145 2.31 6.84 2.37
C ALA A 145 2.10 8.37 2.22
N LEU A 146 1.63 8.84 1.07
CA LEU A 146 1.16 10.23 0.88
C LEU A 146 -0.18 10.47 1.59
N LEU A 147 -1.09 9.50 1.50
CA LEU A 147 -2.39 9.53 2.17
C LEU A 147 -2.21 9.62 3.70
N SER A 148 -1.34 8.79 4.30
CA SER A 148 -1.04 8.85 5.73
C SER A 148 -0.27 10.10 6.15
N ASP A 149 0.64 10.64 5.32
CA ASP A 149 1.34 11.90 5.61
C ASP A 149 0.35 13.08 5.74
N LEU A 150 -0.72 13.07 4.94
CA LEU A 150 -1.78 14.09 4.90
C LEU A 150 -2.84 13.88 6.01
N PHE A 151 -3.27 12.63 6.23
CA PHE A 151 -4.32 12.28 7.21
C PHE A 151 -3.72 11.63 8.45
N ARG A 152 -3.08 12.47 9.29
CA ARG A 152 -2.31 12.02 10.47
C ARG A 152 -3.14 11.59 11.68
N ASP A 153 -4.40 12.01 11.77
CA ASP A 153 -5.27 11.72 12.93
C ASP A 153 -5.93 10.35 12.80
N PRO A 154 -6.00 9.52 13.86
CA PRO A 154 -6.48 8.13 13.76
C PRO A 154 -7.78 7.94 12.96
N ASP A 155 -8.83 8.68 13.30
CA ASP A 155 -10.13 8.56 12.64
C ASP A 155 -10.13 9.12 11.21
N HIS A 156 -9.45 10.25 10.97
CA HIS A 156 -9.29 10.80 9.62
C HIS A 156 -8.43 9.89 8.73
N CYS A 157 -7.44 9.20 9.30
CA CYS A 157 -6.58 8.23 8.62
C CYS A 157 -7.39 6.99 8.21
N ARG A 158 -8.17 6.43 9.15
CA ARG A 158 -9.10 5.32 8.88
C ARG A 158 -10.14 5.69 7.82
N GLN A 159 -10.72 6.89 7.88
CA GLN A 159 -11.63 7.41 6.86
C GLN A 159 -10.92 7.60 5.51
N ALA A 160 -9.66 8.01 5.51
CA ALA A 160 -8.88 8.16 4.29
C ALA A 160 -8.62 6.81 3.60
N PHE A 161 -8.20 5.78 4.37
CA PHE A 161 -8.03 4.41 3.88
C PHE A 161 -9.37 3.75 3.48
N SER A 162 -10.48 4.08 4.14
CA SER A 162 -11.83 3.67 3.72
C SER A 162 -12.20 4.24 2.34
N VAL A 163 -11.93 5.52 2.07
CA VAL A 163 -12.15 6.12 0.73
C VAL A 163 -11.14 5.59 -0.30
N TYR A 164 -9.92 5.23 0.11
CA TYR A 164 -8.92 4.60 -0.74
C TYR A 164 -9.39 3.22 -1.23
N ALA A 165 -9.80 2.33 -0.31
CA ALA A 165 -10.36 1.01 -0.65
C ALA A 165 -11.67 1.10 -1.45
N PHE A 166 -12.52 2.10 -1.18
CA PHE A 166 -13.69 2.40 -2.01
C PHE A 166 -13.29 2.75 -3.46
N MET A 167 -12.26 3.58 -3.63
CA MET A 167 -11.77 3.99 -4.95
C MET A 167 -11.05 2.87 -5.70
N ILE A 168 -10.37 1.95 -5.01
CA ILE A 168 -9.89 0.68 -5.59
C ILE A 168 -11.08 -0.15 -6.07
N GLY A 169 -12.06 -0.43 -5.20
CA GLY A 169 -13.24 -1.22 -5.56
C GLY A 169 -14.01 -0.63 -6.76
N LEU A 170 -14.17 0.69 -6.80
CA LEU A 170 -14.80 1.39 -7.93
C LEU A 170 -13.94 1.34 -9.21
N GLY A 171 -12.61 1.45 -9.07
CA GLY A 171 -11.67 1.37 -10.18
C GLY A 171 -11.63 -0.02 -10.81
N GLY A 172 -11.57 -1.06 -9.99
CA GLY A 172 -11.64 -2.46 -10.44
C GLY A 172 -12.96 -2.76 -11.16
N CYS A 173 -14.11 -2.35 -10.58
CA CYS A 173 -15.40 -2.52 -11.22
C CYS A 173 -15.50 -1.84 -12.61
N LEU A 174 -14.90 -0.65 -12.80
CA LEU A 174 -14.85 -0.02 -14.12
C LEU A 174 -13.84 -0.72 -15.05
N GLY A 175 -12.65 -1.08 -14.54
CA GLY A 175 -11.62 -1.77 -15.31
C GLY A 175 -12.03 -3.15 -15.82
N TYR A 176 -12.87 -3.88 -15.07
CA TYR A 176 -13.48 -5.15 -15.52
C TYR A 176 -14.72 -4.96 -16.40
N LEU A 177 -15.34 -3.77 -16.43
CA LEU A 177 -16.48 -3.47 -17.30
C LEU A 177 -16.07 -2.94 -18.68
N LEU A 178 -14.96 -2.20 -18.79
CA LEU A 178 -14.42 -1.71 -20.06
C LEU A 178 -14.15 -2.81 -21.13
N PRO A 179 -13.76 -4.06 -20.79
CA PRO A 179 -13.72 -5.20 -21.71
C PRO A 179 -15.07 -5.70 -22.21
N ALA A 180 -16.15 -5.50 -21.45
CA ALA A 180 -17.49 -6.02 -21.78
C ALA A 180 -18.31 -5.06 -22.67
N ILE A 181 -17.63 -4.12 -23.35
CA ILE A 181 -18.24 -3.10 -24.22
C ILE A 181 -17.69 -3.32 -25.64
N ASP A 182 -18.59 -3.49 -26.61
CA ASP A 182 -18.24 -3.63 -28.03
C ASP A 182 -17.81 -2.27 -28.63
N TRP A 183 -16.53 -1.93 -28.52
CA TRP A 183 -16.00 -0.64 -28.98
C TRP A 183 -16.14 -0.43 -30.50
N ASP A 184 -16.19 -1.51 -31.29
CA ASP A 184 -16.37 -1.47 -32.75
C ASP A 184 -17.74 -0.91 -33.17
N ALA A 185 -18.77 -1.09 -32.33
CA ALA A 185 -20.10 -0.51 -32.54
C ALA A 185 -20.19 0.96 -32.07
N SER A 186 -19.13 1.50 -31.46
CA SER A 186 -19.12 2.87 -30.93
C SER A 186 -18.81 3.92 -32.01
N ALA A 187 -19.39 5.11 -31.87
CA ALA A 187 -19.15 6.23 -32.79
C ALA A 187 -17.69 6.77 -32.79
N LEU A 188 -16.81 6.22 -31.95
CA LEU A 188 -15.39 6.56 -31.85
C LEU A 188 -14.50 5.63 -32.70
N ALA A 189 -14.96 4.43 -33.07
CA ALA A 189 -14.21 3.46 -33.87
C ALA A 189 -13.55 4.06 -35.14
N PRO A 190 -14.25 4.82 -36.01
CA PRO A 190 -13.63 5.36 -37.23
C PRO A 190 -12.59 6.46 -37.00
N TYR A 191 -12.42 6.95 -35.76
CA TYR A 191 -11.46 8.00 -35.41
C TYR A 191 -10.25 7.52 -34.60
N LEU A 192 -10.35 6.41 -33.85
CA LEU A 192 -9.30 5.96 -32.91
C LEU A 192 -8.49 4.74 -33.40
N GLY A 193 -8.92 4.03 -34.45
CA GLY A 193 -8.16 2.92 -35.04
C GLY A 193 -8.73 1.56 -34.64
N THR A 194 -7.88 0.66 -34.13
CA THR A 194 -8.32 -0.66 -33.65
C THR A 194 -9.05 -0.56 -32.30
N GLN A 195 -9.84 -1.59 -31.96
CA GLN A 195 -10.51 -1.75 -30.66
C GLN A 195 -9.56 -1.44 -29.48
N GLU A 196 -8.35 -2.01 -29.53
CA GLU A 196 -7.27 -1.80 -28.57
C GLU A 196 -6.79 -0.34 -28.50
N GLU A 197 -6.51 0.31 -29.63
CA GLU A 197 -6.06 1.71 -29.63
C GLU A 197 -7.13 2.66 -29.07
N CYS A 198 -8.41 2.35 -29.29
CA CYS A 198 -9.52 3.06 -28.67
C CYS A 198 -9.54 2.85 -27.13
N LEU A 199 -9.50 1.60 -26.67
CA LEU A 199 -9.51 1.25 -25.24
C LEU A 199 -8.28 1.80 -24.50
N PHE A 200 -7.08 1.47 -24.94
CA PHE A 200 -5.83 1.93 -24.31
C PHE A 200 -5.66 3.46 -24.42
N GLY A 201 -6.20 4.08 -25.48
CA GLY A 201 -6.34 5.53 -25.59
C GLY A 201 -7.24 6.12 -24.50
N LEU A 202 -8.42 5.52 -24.27
CA LEU A 202 -9.34 5.92 -23.20
C LEU A 202 -8.72 5.71 -21.80
N LEU A 203 -8.07 4.58 -21.55
CA LEU A 203 -7.34 4.31 -20.31
C LEU A 203 -6.24 5.35 -20.06
N ALA A 204 -5.45 5.68 -21.09
CA ALA A 204 -4.41 6.70 -21.00
C ALA A 204 -4.99 8.10 -20.72
N LEU A 205 -6.15 8.45 -21.30
CA LEU A 205 -6.86 9.71 -21.01
C LEU A 205 -7.39 9.75 -19.57
N ILE A 206 -8.06 8.69 -19.10
CA ILE A 206 -8.54 8.57 -17.71
C ILE A 206 -7.36 8.75 -16.77
N PHE A 207 -6.32 7.94 -16.92
CA PHE A 207 -5.14 7.97 -16.06
C PHE A 207 -4.40 9.32 -16.12
N LEU A 208 -4.28 9.94 -17.29
CA LEU A 208 -3.68 11.28 -17.43
C LEU A 208 -4.46 12.34 -16.64
N THR A 209 -5.80 12.31 -16.64
CA THR A 209 -6.60 13.24 -15.81
C THR A 209 -6.41 12.99 -14.31
N CYS A 210 -6.31 11.72 -13.89
CA CYS A 210 -6.02 11.34 -12.51
C CYS A 210 -4.61 11.78 -12.07
N VAL A 211 -3.60 11.62 -12.93
CA VAL A 211 -2.23 12.11 -12.68
C VAL A 211 -2.20 13.64 -12.60
N ALA A 212 -2.89 14.34 -13.50
CA ALA A 212 -3.04 15.78 -13.46
C ALA A 212 -3.74 16.27 -12.17
N ALA A 213 -4.71 15.51 -11.65
CA ALA A 213 -5.35 15.80 -10.37
C ALA A 213 -4.34 15.82 -9.20
N THR A 214 -3.33 14.94 -9.20
CA THR A 214 -2.30 14.92 -8.15
C THR A 214 -1.43 16.19 -8.11
N ALA A 215 -1.26 16.87 -9.25
CA ALA A 215 -0.53 18.14 -9.29
C ALA A 215 -1.25 19.25 -8.48
N PHE A 216 -2.57 19.15 -8.32
CA PHE A 216 -3.38 20.09 -7.52
C PHE A 216 -3.47 19.73 -6.03
N VAL A 217 -3.05 18.53 -5.61
CA VAL A 217 -2.89 18.22 -4.19
C VAL A 217 -1.86 19.17 -3.61
N ALA A 218 -2.17 19.89 -2.53
CA ALA A 218 -1.19 20.73 -1.84
C ALA A 218 -0.46 19.93 -0.74
N GLU A 219 0.81 19.58 -0.97
CA GLU A 219 1.74 19.29 0.12
C GLU A 219 2.03 20.63 0.79
N GLU A 220 1.87 20.72 2.11
CA GLU A 220 2.60 21.74 2.86
C GLU A 220 4.07 21.37 2.74
N ALA A 221 4.83 22.17 1.98
CA ALA A 221 6.26 21.94 1.80
C ALA A 221 6.90 21.89 3.19
N ALA A 222 7.65 20.81 3.46
CA ALA A 222 8.19 20.50 4.78
C ALA A 222 9.39 21.41 5.16
N LEU A 223 9.14 22.72 5.15
CA LEU A 223 10.01 23.77 5.67
C LEU A 223 9.80 23.91 7.18
N GLY A 224 9.97 22.78 7.90
CA GLY A 224 10.39 22.86 9.29
C GLY A 224 11.75 23.57 9.38
N PRO A 225 12.09 24.18 10.52
CA PRO A 225 13.34 24.91 10.67
C PRO A 225 14.53 24.01 10.28
N ALA A 226 15.46 24.58 9.53
CA ALA A 226 16.67 23.89 9.13
C ALA A 226 17.64 23.83 10.31
N GLU A 227 17.48 22.82 11.17
CA GLU A 227 18.49 22.42 12.15
C GLU A 227 19.86 22.33 11.45
N PRO A 228 20.84 23.17 11.83
CA PRO A 228 22.12 23.23 11.14
C PRO A 228 22.95 22.01 11.53
N VAL A 229 22.96 21.00 10.66
CA VAL A 229 23.93 19.89 10.74
C VAL A 229 25.28 20.41 10.29
N GLU A 230 25.98 21.11 11.20
CA GLU A 230 27.39 21.42 11.03
C GLU A 230 28.23 20.13 10.92
N GLY A 231 29.37 20.22 10.23
CA GLY A 231 30.47 19.32 10.51
C GLY A 231 30.49 17.95 9.83
N LEU A 232 30.03 17.80 8.58
CA LEU A 232 30.78 17.01 7.59
C LEU A 232 30.42 17.38 6.14
N SER A 233 31.44 17.61 5.31
CA SER A 233 31.28 18.09 3.93
C SER A 233 30.70 17.03 2.99
N ALA A 234 29.45 17.21 2.57
CA ALA A 234 28.86 16.41 1.51
C ALA A 234 29.53 16.74 0.16
N PRO A 235 30.08 15.77 -0.60
CA PRO A 235 30.62 16.02 -1.92
C PRO A 235 29.50 16.42 -2.90
N SER A 236 29.72 17.49 -3.65
CA SER A 236 28.76 17.99 -4.64
C SER A 236 28.61 17.02 -5.81
N VAL A 237 27.39 16.55 -6.06
CA VAL A 237 27.07 15.65 -7.17
C VAL A 237 26.23 16.40 -8.23
N PRO A 238 26.72 16.55 -9.47
CA PRO A 238 25.96 17.20 -10.54
C PRO A 238 24.82 16.30 -11.06
N PRO A 239 23.79 16.87 -11.72
CA PRO A 239 22.63 16.12 -12.18
C PRO A 239 22.90 15.28 -13.43
N CYS A 240 22.07 14.23 -13.59
CA CYS A 240 21.76 13.53 -14.85
C CYS A 240 22.93 12.94 -15.68
N CYS A 241 23.14 11.63 -15.55
CA CYS A 241 23.77 10.79 -16.58
C CYS A 241 23.07 9.41 -16.65
N PRO A 242 22.65 8.92 -17.85
CA PRO A 242 21.89 7.67 -17.99
C PRO A 242 22.72 6.38 -17.77
N CYS A 243 24.02 6.51 -17.48
CA CYS A 243 24.96 5.38 -17.45
C CYS A 243 24.81 4.43 -16.25
N ARG A 244 24.00 4.77 -15.23
CA ARG A 244 23.88 3.95 -13.99
C ARG A 244 23.13 2.62 -14.15
N ALA A 245 22.39 2.40 -15.24
CA ALA A 245 21.66 1.15 -15.47
C ALA A 245 22.56 -0.10 -15.41
N ARG A 246 23.77 -0.04 -16.02
CA ARG A 246 24.75 -1.15 -16.00
C ARG A 246 25.37 -1.38 -14.61
N LEU A 247 25.30 -0.40 -13.71
CA LEU A 247 25.78 -0.51 -12.33
C LEU A 247 24.69 -1.06 -11.39
N ALA A 248 23.41 -0.78 -11.68
CA ALA A 248 22.27 -1.32 -10.93
C ALA A 248 22.19 -2.85 -11.02
N LEU A 249 22.37 -3.43 -12.21
CA LEU A 249 22.31 -4.90 -12.38
C LEU A 249 23.40 -5.63 -11.60
N ARG A 250 24.60 -5.03 -11.48
CA ARG A 250 25.72 -5.56 -10.69
C ARG A 250 25.48 -5.51 -9.17
N SER A 251 24.36 -4.92 -8.71
CA SER A 251 24.05 -4.74 -7.29
C SER A 251 23.14 -5.82 -6.69
N LEU A 252 22.61 -6.78 -7.47
CA LEU A 252 21.71 -7.84 -6.97
C LEU A 252 22.26 -8.60 -5.75
N GLY A 253 23.54 -9.00 -5.77
CA GLY A 253 24.21 -9.62 -4.62
C GLY A 253 24.35 -8.71 -3.39
N ALA A 254 24.25 -7.39 -3.56
CA ALA A 254 24.23 -6.40 -2.48
C ALA A 254 22.79 -5.97 -2.07
N LEU A 255 21.77 -6.25 -2.89
CA LEU A 255 20.35 -6.07 -2.53
C LEU A 255 19.94 -7.04 -1.42
N CYS A 256 20.21 -8.34 -1.57
CA CYS A 256 19.85 -9.35 -0.57
C CYS A 256 20.31 -9.00 0.87
N PRO A 257 21.59 -8.62 1.13
CA PRO A 257 22.02 -8.20 2.46
C PRO A 257 21.56 -6.78 2.85
N ARG A 258 20.97 -5.97 1.96
CA ARG A 258 20.26 -4.72 2.32
C ARG A 258 18.82 -5.02 2.73
N LEU A 259 18.06 -5.73 1.90
CA LEU A 259 16.71 -6.24 2.20
C LEU A 259 16.68 -7.03 3.51
N ARG A 260 17.61 -7.97 3.69
CA ARG A 260 17.75 -8.72 4.96
C ARG A 260 17.99 -7.80 6.16
N ARG A 261 18.79 -6.72 6.02
CA ARG A 261 19.03 -5.76 7.12
C ARG A 261 17.82 -4.86 7.40
N LEU A 262 17.02 -4.53 6.39
CA LEU A 262 15.74 -3.81 6.56
C LEU A 262 14.73 -4.70 7.32
N CYS A 263 14.53 -5.94 6.87
CA CYS A 263 13.60 -6.89 7.51
C CYS A 263 14.05 -7.32 8.92
N CYS A 264 15.34 -7.60 9.14
CA CYS A 264 15.86 -7.92 10.48
C CYS A 264 15.83 -6.72 11.45
N ARG A 265 15.65 -5.49 10.96
CA ARG A 265 15.41 -4.28 11.77
C ARG A 265 13.92 -3.93 11.91
N MET A 266 12.99 -4.84 11.62
CA MET A 266 11.58 -4.63 11.95
C MET A 266 11.36 -4.61 13.48
N PRO A 267 10.50 -3.71 13.99
CA PRO A 267 10.05 -3.73 15.39
C PRO A 267 9.16 -4.95 15.66
N ARG A 268 9.00 -5.34 16.93
CA ARG A 268 8.16 -6.50 17.31
C ARG A 268 6.70 -6.34 16.84
N ALA A 269 6.12 -5.14 16.96
CA ALA A 269 4.74 -4.87 16.55
C ALA A 269 4.53 -5.02 15.03
N LEU A 270 5.25 -4.26 14.20
CA LEU A 270 5.13 -4.35 12.74
C LEU A 270 5.47 -5.75 12.22
N ARG A 271 6.44 -6.46 12.80
CA ARG A 271 6.77 -7.83 12.39
C ARG A 271 5.62 -8.81 12.62
N ARG A 272 4.80 -8.62 13.66
CA ARG A 272 3.60 -9.45 13.88
C ARG A 272 2.48 -9.07 12.91
N LEU A 273 2.27 -7.77 12.68
CA LEU A 273 1.33 -7.31 11.66
C LEU A 273 1.69 -7.87 10.28
N PHE A 274 2.96 -7.79 9.86
CA PHE A 274 3.46 -8.37 8.62
C PHE A 274 3.17 -9.87 8.47
N VAL A 275 3.34 -10.67 9.53
CA VAL A 275 3.05 -12.13 9.46
C VAL A 275 1.55 -12.40 9.42
N ALA A 276 0.75 -11.69 10.22
CA ALA A 276 -0.71 -11.78 10.17
C ALA A 276 -1.26 -11.40 8.80
N GLU A 277 -0.72 -10.34 8.21
CA GLU A 277 -1.08 -9.82 6.90
C GLU A 277 -0.66 -10.76 5.77
N LEU A 278 0.57 -11.27 5.80
CA LEU A 278 1.05 -12.29 4.86
C LEU A 278 0.17 -13.54 4.88
N CYS A 279 -0.17 -14.07 6.06
CA CYS A 279 -1.03 -15.25 6.16
C CYS A 279 -2.45 -14.97 5.68
N SER A 280 -3.01 -13.79 6.01
CA SER A 280 -4.37 -13.40 5.60
C SER A 280 -4.49 -13.23 4.08
N TRP A 281 -3.56 -12.49 3.46
CA TRP A 281 -3.53 -12.36 2.01
C TRP A 281 -3.17 -13.67 1.31
N MET A 282 -2.30 -14.51 1.87
CA MET A 282 -1.94 -15.79 1.22
C MET A 282 -3.13 -16.76 1.21
N ALA A 283 -3.96 -16.76 2.24
CA ALA A 283 -5.25 -17.43 2.23
C ALA A 283 -6.20 -16.85 1.14
N PHE A 284 -6.33 -15.52 1.11
CA PHE A 284 -7.22 -14.80 0.19
C PHE A 284 -6.82 -14.91 -1.29
N MET A 285 -5.53 -14.81 -1.61
CA MET A 285 -5.01 -14.97 -2.97
C MET A 285 -5.06 -16.43 -3.41
N THR A 286 -4.86 -17.41 -2.51
CA THR A 286 -5.08 -18.84 -2.86
C THR A 286 -6.54 -19.09 -3.27
N PHE A 287 -7.51 -18.46 -2.60
CA PHE A 287 -8.91 -18.52 -3.03
C PHE A 287 -9.09 -17.80 -4.38
N THR A 288 -8.73 -16.51 -4.44
CA THR A 288 -9.04 -15.65 -5.60
C THR A 288 -8.38 -16.12 -6.90
N LEU A 289 -7.15 -16.63 -6.86
CA LEU A 289 -6.41 -17.09 -8.06
C LEU A 289 -6.97 -18.38 -8.66
N PHE A 290 -7.57 -19.27 -7.85
CA PHE A 290 -7.99 -20.60 -8.28
C PHE A 290 -9.51 -20.85 -8.16
N TYR A 291 -10.27 -19.83 -7.78
CA TYR A 291 -11.72 -19.91 -7.62
C TYR A 291 -12.45 -20.14 -8.94
N THR A 292 -12.03 -19.48 -10.03
CA THR A 292 -12.60 -19.68 -11.38
C THR A 292 -12.43 -21.13 -11.85
N ASP A 293 -11.26 -21.71 -11.61
CA ASP A 293 -10.92 -23.07 -12.02
C ASP A 293 -11.70 -24.09 -11.18
N PHE A 294 -11.87 -23.82 -9.88
CA PHE A 294 -12.73 -24.59 -8.99
C PHE A 294 -14.20 -24.58 -9.45
N VAL A 295 -14.73 -23.47 -9.96
CA VAL A 295 -16.09 -23.45 -10.52
C VAL A 295 -16.13 -24.15 -11.89
N GLY A 296 -15.18 -23.90 -12.78
CA GLY A 296 -15.10 -24.51 -14.12
C GLY A 296 -14.98 -26.03 -14.09
N GLU A 297 -13.96 -26.56 -13.43
CA GLU A 297 -13.68 -28.00 -13.37
C GLU A 297 -14.43 -28.67 -12.19
N GLY A 298 -14.32 -28.11 -10.99
CA GLY A 298 -14.84 -28.75 -9.77
C GLY A 298 -16.37 -28.75 -9.63
N LEU A 299 -17.06 -27.74 -10.17
CA LEU A 299 -18.51 -27.57 -10.02
C LEU A 299 -19.28 -27.82 -11.33
N TYR A 300 -18.77 -27.33 -12.47
CA TYR A 300 -19.40 -27.51 -13.79
C TYR A 300 -18.91 -28.75 -14.55
N GLN A 301 -17.91 -29.48 -14.01
CA GLN A 301 -17.31 -30.68 -14.61
C GLN A 301 -16.73 -30.44 -16.02
N GLY A 302 -16.33 -29.19 -16.29
CA GLY A 302 -15.65 -28.83 -17.52
C GLY A 302 -14.18 -29.26 -17.53
N VAL A 303 -13.60 -29.45 -18.71
CA VAL A 303 -12.19 -29.82 -18.87
C VAL A 303 -11.42 -28.64 -19.46
N PRO A 304 -10.45 -28.04 -18.75
CA PRO A 304 -9.73 -26.87 -19.23
C PRO A 304 -9.02 -27.10 -20.57
N GLY A 305 -8.37 -28.26 -20.72
CA GLY A 305 -7.60 -28.64 -21.92
C GLY A 305 -8.40 -29.31 -23.04
N ALA A 306 -9.73 -29.24 -23.04
CA ALA A 306 -10.56 -29.78 -24.12
C ALA A 306 -10.64 -28.80 -25.31
N GLU A 307 -10.78 -29.35 -26.53
CA GLU A 307 -10.77 -28.55 -27.76
C GLU A 307 -11.93 -27.52 -27.82
N PRO A 308 -11.70 -26.32 -28.38
CA PRO A 308 -12.73 -25.30 -28.53
C PRO A 308 -13.99 -25.82 -29.24
N GLY A 309 -15.16 -25.51 -28.68
CA GLY A 309 -16.46 -25.95 -29.21
C GLY A 309 -16.92 -27.34 -28.72
N THR A 310 -16.08 -28.13 -28.05
CA THR A 310 -16.53 -29.35 -27.37
C THR A 310 -17.43 -29.04 -26.17
N GLU A 311 -18.35 -29.95 -25.82
CA GLU A 311 -19.24 -29.77 -24.66
C GLU A 311 -18.44 -29.65 -23.34
N ALA A 312 -17.38 -30.46 -23.19
CA ALA A 312 -16.50 -30.42 -22.02
C ALA A 312 -15.77 -29.07 -21.87
N ARG A 313 -15.35 -28.44 -22.97
CA ARG A 313 -14.77 -27.09 -22.93
C ARG A 313 -15.84 -26.03 -22.66
N ARG A 314 -17.02 -26.14 -23.29
CA ARG A 314 -18.15 -25.23 -23.07
C ARG A 314 -18.64 -25.21 -21.62
N HIS A 315 -18.65 -26.37 -20.94
CA HIS A 315 -18.93 -26.46 -19.51
C HIS A 315 -17.90 -25.71 -18.66
N TYR A 316 -16.61 -25.81 -19.02
CA TYR A 316 -15.54 -25.08 -18.35
C TYR A 316 -15.71 -23.57 -18.53
N ASP A 317 -15.94 -23.10 -19.76
CA ASP A 317 -16.11 -21.68 -20.06
C ASP A 317 -17.35 -21.08 -19.37
N GLU A 318 -18.45 -21.83 -19.26
CA GLU A 318 -19.64 -21.41 -18.50
C GLU A 318 -19.39 -21.37 -16.99
N GLY A 319 -18.66 -22.35 -16.44
CA GLY A 319 -18.25 -22.33 -15.04
C GLY A 319 -17.28 -21.18 -14.72
N VAL A 320 -16.31 -20.88 -15.60
CA VAL A 320 -15.43 -19.72 -15.47
C VAL A 320 -16.23 -18.40 -15.50
N ARG A 321 -17.24 -18.28 -16.38
CA ARG A 321 -18.17 -17.14 -16.41
C ARG A 321 -18.97 -16.98 -15.11
N MET A 322 -19.38 -18.08 -14.47
CA MET A 322 -20.03 -18.03 -13.16
C MET A 322 -19.03 -17.75 -12.02
N GLY A 323 -17.77 -18.15 -12.18
CA GLY A 323 -16.65 -17.75 -11.33
C GLY A 323 -16.40 -16.24 -11.38
N SER A 324 -16.32 -15.63 -12.56
CA SER A 324 -16.12 -14.17 -12.69
C SER A 324 -17.30 -13.37 -12.12
N LEU A 325 -18.54 -13.86 -12.22
CA LEU A 325 -19.69 -13.29 -11.50
C LEU A 325 -19.50 -13.31 -9.97
N GLY A 326 -18.95 -14.40 -9.42
CA GLY A 326 -18.61 -14.47 -7.99
C GLY A 326 -17.55 -13.45 -7.57
N LEU A 327 -16.50 -13.28 -8.39
CA LEU A 327 -15.44 -12.27 -8.15
C LEU A 327 -15.97 -10.83 -8.31
N PHE A 328 -16.89 -10.57 -9.24
CA PHE A 328 -17.58 -9.29 -9.36
C PHE A 328 -18.41 -8.97 -8.10
N LEU A 329 -19.18 -9.94 -7.60
CA LEU A 329 -19.97 -9.78 -6.37
C LEU A 329 -19.08 -9.61 -5.12
N GLN A 330 -17.91 -10.25 -5.09
CA GLN A 330 -16.87 -10.03 -4.08
C GLN A 330 -16.33 -8.59 -4.11
N CYS A 331 -16.08 -8.01 -5.28
CA CYS A 331 -15.75 -6.59 -5.43
C CYS A 331 -16.90 -5.67 -4.98
N ALA A 332 -18.16 -5.99 -5.33
CA ALA A 332 -19.33 -5.21 -4.93
C ALA A 332 -19.54 -5.22 -3.39
N ILE A 333 -19.40 -6.38 -2.74
CA ILE A 333 -19.47 -6.48 -1.27
C ILE A 333 -18.29 -5.77 -0.60
N SER A 334 -17.08 -5.83 -1.17
CA SER A 334 -15.93 -5.06 -0.68
C SER A 334 -16.18 -3.54 -0.72
N LEU A 335 -16.74 -3.04 -1.82
CA LEU A 335 -17.13 -1.63 -2.00
C LEU A 335 -18.19 -1.23 -0.97
N LEU A 336 -19.26 -2.01 -0.80
CA LEU A 336 -20.28 -1.75 0.23
C LEU A 336 -19.70 -1.78 1.66
N PHE A 337 -18.82 -2.73 1.97
CA PHE A 337 -18.19 -2.83 3.29
C PHE A 337 -17.25 -1.66 3.57
N SER A 338 -16.52 -1.16 2.57
CA SER A 338 -15.60 -0.02 2.71
C SER A 338 -16.30 1.26 3.19
N LEU A 339 -17.56 1.47 2.79
CA LEU A 339 -18.41 2.60 3.21
C LEU A 339 -18.89 2.49 4.66
N VAL A 340 -19.12 1.26 5.14
CA VAL A 340 -19.66 0.98 6.48
C VAL A 340 -18.54 0.74 7.51
N MET A 341 -17.32 0.43 7.05
CA MET A 341 -16.12 0.17 7.85
C MET A 341 -15.91 1.19 8.98
N ASP A 342 -15.96 2.49 8.68
CA ASP A 342 -15.74 3.55 9.68
C ASP A 342 -16.74 3.46 10.86
N ARG A 343 -17.99 3.09 10.57
CA ARG A 343 -19.05 2.91 11.57
C ARG A 343 -18.90 1.60 12.35
N LEU A 344 -18.44 0.53 11.71
CA LEU A 344 -18.15 -0.73 12.39
C LEU A 344 -16.97 -0.58 13.36
N VAL A 345 -15.90 0.09 12.93
CA VAL A 345 -14.75 0.35 13.81
C VAL A 345 -15.11 1.31 14.95
N GLN A 346 -15.94 2.34 14.72
CA GLN A 346 -16.47 3.19 15.78
C GLN A 346 -17.33 2.43 16.81
N ARG A 347 -18.09 1.41 16.38
CA ARG A 347 -19.03 0.68 17.25
C ARG A 347 -18.44 -0.53 17.96
N PHE A 348 -17.51 -1.24 17.32
CA PHE A 348 -16.96 -2.51 17.79
C PHE A 348 -15.44 -2.50 18.04
N GLY A 349 -14.74 -1.45 17.59
CA GLY A 349 -13.28 -1.32 17.70
C GLY A 349 -12.52 -2.09 16.61
N THR A 350 -11.35 -1.57 16.24
CA THR A 350 -10.49 -2.08 15.15
C THR A 350 -10.20 -3.58 15.29
N ARG A 351 -9.95 -4.02 16.53
CA ARG A 351 -9.64 -5.42 16.87
C ARG A 351 -10.78 -6.38 16.52
N ALA A 352 -12.01 -6.05 16.91
CA ALA A 352 -13.16 -6.92 16.67
C ALA A 352 -13.48 -7.01 15.18
N VAL A 353 -13.42 -5.88 14.46
CA VAL A 353 -13.71 -5.85 13.01
C VAL A 353 -12.66 -6.62 12.20
N TYR A 354 -11.36 -6.45 12.49
CA TYR A 354 -10.31 -7.20 11.77
C TYR A 354 -10.41 -8.71 12.06
N LEU A 355 -10.53 -9.11 13.34
CA LEU A 355 -10.72 -10.53 13.69
C LEU A 355 -11.98 -11.12 13.03
N ALA A 356 -13.13 -10.42 13.07
CA ALA A 356 -14.35 -10.90 12.44
C ALA A 356 -14.20 -11.07 10.92
N SER A 357 -13.54 -10.12 10.24
CA SER A 357 -13.30 -10.23 8.79
C SER A 357 -12.38 -11.38 8.40
N VAL A 358 -11.38 -11.72 9.23
CA VAL A 358 -10.44 -12.82 8.97
C VAL A 358 -11.03 -14.17 9.41
N VAL A 359 -11.93 -14.20 10.41
CA VAL A 359 -12.72 -15.38 10.78
C VAL A 359 -13.79 -15.71 9.75
N ALA A 360 -14.41 -14.69 9.13
CA ALA A 360 -15.40 -14.89 8.06
C ALA A 360 -14.81 -15.59 6.82
N PHE A 361 -13.52 -15.38 6.54
CA PHE A 361 -12.86 -15.92 5.35
C PHE A 361 -12.82 -17.47 5.27
N PRO A 362 -12.24 -18.21 6.25
CA PRO A 362 -12.23 -19.67 6.19
C PRO A 362 -13.63 -20.29 6.36
N VAL A 363 -14.59 -19.57 6.95
CA VAL A 363 -16.00 -20.00 6.96
C VAL A 363 -16.60 -19.92 5.55
N ALA A 364 -16.36 -18.83 4.83
CA ALA A 364 -16.77 -18.68 3.43
C ALA A 364 -16.07 -19.70 2.51
N ALA A 365 -14.73 -19.79 2.56
CA ALA A 365 -13.97 -20.76 1.76
C ALA A 365 -14.35 -22.22 2.12
N GLY A 366 -14.61 -22.53 3.39
CA GLY A 366 -15.11 -23.84 3.81
C GLY A 366 -16.51 -24.16 3.28
N ALA A 367 -17.42 -23.18 3.24
CA ALA A 367 -18.72 -23.32 2.59
C ALA A 367 -18.59 -23.54 1.08
N THR A 368 -17.62 -22.90 0.42
CA THR A 368 -17.26 -23.17 -0.98
C THR A 368 -16.77 -24.62 -1.17
N CYS A 369 -15.92 -25.13 -0.28
CA CYS A 369 -15.41 -26.52 -0.35
C CYS A 369 -16.51 -27.58 -0.23
N LEU A 370 -17.49 -27.35 0.65
CA LEU A 370 -18.49 -28.34 1.05
C LEU A 370 -19.76 -28.31 0.19
N SER A 371 -19.96 -27.25 -0.61
CA SER A 371 -21.17 -27.05 -1.40
C SER A 371 -21.02 -27.49 -2.85
N ARG A 372 -22.02 -28.21 -3.36
CA ARG A 372 -22.24 -28.47 -4.80
C ARG A 372 -23.31 -27.57 -5.42
N SER A 373 -23.74 -26.52 -4.72
CA SER A 373 -24.73 -25.55 -5.20
C SER A 373 -24.05 -24.26 -5.66
N VAL A 374 -24.20 -23.93 -6.95
CA VAL A 374 -23.68 -22.71 -7.58
C VAL A 374 -24.09 -21.46 -6.79
N ALA A 375 -25.35 -21.38 -6.34
CA ALA A 375 -25.83 -20.24 -5.57
C ALA A 375 -25.09 -20.05 -4.24
N VAL A 376 -24.75 -21.15 -3.55
CA VAL A 376 -24.01 -21.11 -2.28
C VAL A 376 -22.54 -20.80 -2.52
N VAL A 377 -21.93 -21.39 -3.56
CA VAL A 377 -20.54 -21.14 -3.96
C VAL A 377 -20.33 -19.66 -4.34
N THR A 378 -21.22 -19.10 -5.16
CA THR A 378 -21.18 -17.68 -5.54
C THR A 378 -21.45 -16.75 -4.35
N ALA A 379 -22.37 -17.11 -3.45
CA ALA A 379 -22.65 -16.32 -2.25
C ALA A 379 -21.49 -16.35 -1.22
N SER A 380 -20.82 -17.49 -1.05
CA SER A 380 -19.64 -17.58 -0.18
C SER A 380 -18.45 -16.84 -0.78
N ALA A 381 -18.21 -16.94 -2.09
CA ALA A 381 -17.19 -16.14 -2.77
C ALA A 381 -17.43 -14.64 -2.57
N ALA A 382 -18.65 -14.16 -2.80
CA ALA A 382 -19.02 -12.76 -2.60
C ALA A 382 -18.75 -12.28 -1.16
N LEU A 383 -19.02 -13.12 -0.15
CA LEU A 383 -18.79 -12.79 1.26
C LEU A 383 -17.31 -12.55 1.59
N THR A 384 -16.35 -13.14 0.85
CA THR A 384 -14.91 -12.87 1.04
C THR A 384 -14.53 -11.41 0.76
N GLY A 385 -15.40 -10.65 0.07
CA GLY A 385 -15.24 -9.20 -0.14
C GLY A 385 -15.14 -8.41 1.17
N VAL A 386 -15.75 -8.91 2.25
CA VAL A 386 -15.60 -8.36 3.61
C VAL A 386 -14.14 -8.42 4.07
N THR A 387 -13.47 -9.56 3.86
CA THR A 387 -12.05 -9.76 4.18
C THR A 387 -11.15 -8.92 3.27
N PHE A 388 -11.43 -8.88 1.96
CA PHE A 388 -10.68 -8.07 1.00
C PHE A 388 -10.65 -6.58 1.38
N SER A 389 -11.81 -6.04 1.75
CA SER A 389 -11.98 -4.66 2.19
C SER A 389 -11.30 -4.38 3.53
N ALA A 390 -11.34 -5.33 4.46
CA ALA A 390 -10.68 -5.20 5.76
C ALA A 390 -9.14 -5.18 5.66
N LEU A 391 -8.56 -6.02 4.81
CA LEU A 391 -7.11 -6.09 4.59
C LEU A 391 -6.55 -4.81 3.93
N GLN A 392 -7.32 -4.16 3.06
CA GLN A 392 -6.91 -2.87 2.47
C GLN A 392 -6.95 -1.68 3.45
N ILE A 393 -7.71 -1.76 4.54
CA ILE A 393 -7.97 -0.60 5.43
C ILE A 393 -7.26 -0.73 6.77
N LEU A 394 -7.47 -1.83 7.48
CA LEU A 394 -7.11 -1.95 8.91
C LEU A 394 -5.60 -2.12 9.16
N PRO A 395 -4.86 -2.94 8.40
CA PRO A 395 -3.40 -3.09 8.53
C PRO A 395 -2.64 -1.80 8.23
N TYR A 396 -2.99 -1.12 7.13
CA TYR A 396 -2.39 0.15 6.72
C TYR A 396 -2.68 1.28 7.72
N THR A 397 -3.91 1.31 8.27
CA THR A 397 -4.24 2.20 9.41
C THR A 397 -3.40 1.86 10.65
N LEU A 398 -3.24 0.58 11.01
CA LEU A 398 -2.45 0.15 12.17
C LEU A 398 -0.94 0.47 12.02
N ALA A 399 -0.35 0.26 10.85
CA ALA A 399 1.03 0.66 10.58
C ALA A 399 1.22 2.19 10.69
N SER A 400 0.24 2.96 10.24
CA SER A 400 0.22 4.42 10.40
C SER A 400 0.18 4.84 11.88
N LEU A 401 -0.60 4.13 12.72
CA LEU A 401 -0.64 4.34 14.17
C LEU A 401 0.68 3.95 14.85
N TYR A 402 1.28 2.80 14.51
CA TYR A 402 2.59 2.39 15.02
C TYR A 402 3.71 3.40 14.65
N HIS A 403 3.62 4.00 13.47
CA HIS A 403 4.58 5.01 13.02
C HIS A 403 4.36 6.37 13.69
N ARG A 404 3.12 6.73 14.08
CA ARG A 404 2.82 7.92 14.89
C ARG A 404 3.33 7.75 16.32
N GLU A 405 2.99 6.64 16.98
CA GLU A 405 3.35 6.38 18.38
C GLU A 405 4.68 5.61 18.55
N LYS A 406 5.76 6.11 17.95
CA LYS A 406 7.08 5.44 17.96
C LYS A 406 7.58 5.10 19.36
N GLN A 407 7.39 6.00 20.32
CA GLN A 407 7.81 5.83 21.71
C GLN A 407 7.14 4.63 22.41
N VAL A 408 5.93 4.25 21.98
CA VAL A 408 5.12 3.19 22.59
C VAL A 408 5.32 1.86 21.85
N PHE A 409 5.21 1.85 20.52
CA PHE A 409 5.23 0.61 19.72
C PHE A 409 6.62 0.23 19.19
N LEU A 410 7.60 1.15 19.20
CA LEU A 410 8.95 0.96 18.64
C LEU A 410 10.09 1.14 19.67
N PRO A 411 10.01 0.62 20.92
CA PRO A 411 10.95 0.95 22.01
C PRO A 411 12.43 0.61 21.73
N LYS A 412 12.72 -0.25 20.74
CA LYS A 412 14.10 -0.55 20.28
C LYS A 412 14.79 0.61 19.53
N TYR A 413 14.16 1.78 19.44
CA TYR A 413 14.75 3.04 18.98
C TYR A 413 15.13 4.00 20.13
N ARG A 414 15.03 3.57 21.40
CA ARG A 414 15.69 4.25 22.53
C ARG A 414 17.19 4.32 22.24
N GLY A 415 17.76 5.52 22.25
CA GLY A 415 19.20 5.73 22.15
C GLY A 415 19.92 5.11 23.34
N ASP A 416 21.10 4.56 23.10
CA ASP A 416 21.94 3.91 24.13
C ASP A 416 22.80 4.95 24.86
N ASP A 417 22.17 5.97 25.41
CA ASP A 417 22.80 6.97 26.28
C ASP A 417 22.88 6.40 27.70
N GLY A 418 23.94 5.63 27.96
CA GLY A 418 24.32 5.21 29.30
C GLY A 418 25.00 6.34 30.09
N GLY A 419 24.81 6.47 31.41
CA GLY A 419 23.96 5.68 32.29
C GLY A 419 24.21 6.02 33.77
N GLY A 420 23.65 5.23 34.68
CA GLY A 420 24.03 5.26 36.11
C GLY A 420 23.19 6.19 37.00
N ALA A 421 21.99 5.75 37.38
CA ALA A 421 21.34 6.12 38.64
C ALA A 421 20.46 4.95 39.11
N SER A 422 20.54 4.65 40.40
CA SER A 422 20.10 3.45 41.11
C SER A 422 18.71 2.88 40.80
N GLU A 423 18.57 1.59 41.08
CA GLU A 423 17.29 1.01 41.50
C GLU A 423 16.77 1.74 42.75
N ASP A 424 15.48 2.03 42.81
CA ASP A 424 14.80 2.22 44.10
C ASP A 424 13.32 1.80 43.98
N SER A 425 12.86 1.00 44.91
CA SER A 425 11.53 0.38 44.88
C SER A 425 10.56 1.07 45.82
N VAL A 426 9.44 1.59 45.33
CA VAL A 426 8.26 1.87 46.17
C VAL A 426 6.99 1.40 45.50
N MET A 427 6.30 0.47 46.17
CA MET A 427 4.92 0.09 45.88
C MET A 427 3.97 1.06 46.58
N THR A 428 3.16 1.82 45.83
CA THR A 428 2.18 2.76 46.39
C THR A 428 0.79 2.13 46.52
N SER A 429 0.44 1.73 47.73
CA SER A 429 -0.92 1.30 48.11
C SER A 429 -1.88 2.49 48.25
N PHE A 430 -3.18 2.22 48.07
CA PHE A 430 -4.28 3.17 48.31
C PHE A 430 -4.38 3.64 49.77
N LEU A 431 -4.95 4.84 50.00
CA LEU A 431 -6.17 5.12 50.80
C LEU A 431 -6.49 6.66 50.79
N PRO A 432 -7.66 7.16 51.28
CA PRO A 432 -8.27 8.42 50.80
C PRO A 432 -8.08 9.67 51.68
N GLY A 433 -8.50 10.84 51.16
CA GLY A 433 -8.56 12.13 51.90
C GLY A 433 -9.81 12.30 52.79
N PRO A 434 -9.92 13.41 53.57
CA PRO A 434 -10.67 14.57 53.06
C PRO A 434 -10.31 16.00 53.60
N LYS A 435 -10.79 17.03 52.87
CA LYS A 435 -11.25 18.40 53.25
C LYS A 435 -10.51 19.32 54.27
N ALA A 436 -10.00 20.43 53.74
CA ALA A 436 -10.31 21.86 54.05
C ALA A 436 -9.94 22.56 55.39
N ALA A 437 -9.18 23.67 55.30
CA ALA A 437 -9.20 24.86 56.18
C ALA A 437 -8.48 26.09 55.51
N ALA A 438 -8.59 27.29 56.10
CA ALA A 438 -7.92 28.56 55.76
C ALA A 438 -7.28 29.15 57.07
N PRO A 439 -6.60 30.34 57.17
CA PRO A 439 -6.62 31.55 56.30
C PRO A 439 -5.27 32.32 56.10
N PHE A 440 -5.39 33.55 55.54
CA PHE A 440 -4.42 34.63 55.24
C PHE A 440 -3.80 35.35 56.48
N PRO A 441 -2.66 36.12 56.39
CA PRO A 441 -2.63 37.52 55.84
C PRO A 441 -1.31 38.11 55.23
N HIS A 442 -1.49 39.16 54.38
CA HIS A 442 -0.69 40.40 54.06
C HIS A 442 0.88 40.44 54.03
N GLY A 443 1.55 41.36 53.30
CA GLY A 443 1.09 42.57 52.57
C GLY A 443 2.16 43.28 51.69
N HIS A 444 1.90 44.55 51.31
CA HIS A 444 2.57 45.35 50.24
C HIS A 444 4.01 45.86 50.49
N GLY A 445 4.73 46.28 49.43
CA GLY A 445 5.69 47.40 49.52
C GLY A 445 6.76 47.57 48.42
N GLY A 446 6.90 48.79 47.89
CA GLY A 446 8.02 49.35 47.08
C GLY A 446 7.80 50.87 46.90
N PRO A 447 8.62 51.66 46.14
CA PRO A 447 9.86 51.34 45.41
C PRO A 447 11.03 52.38 45.53
N GLY A 448 12.22 52.06 44.98
CA GLY A 448 13.02 53.00 44.15
C GLY A 448 14.22 53.81 44.73
N SER A 449 15.16 54.13 43.79
CA SER A 449 16.12 55.27 43.76
C SER A 449 17.65 55.06 43.99
N LEU A 450 18.40 55.12 42.88
CA LEU A 450 19.67 55.84 42.58
C LEU A 450 20.71 56.18 43.70
N LEU A 451 22.01 55.89 43.46
CA LEU A 451 23.09 56.89 43.23
C LEU A 451 24.53 56.34 43.02
N ALA A 452 25.33 57.06 42.22
CA ALA A 452 26.81 57.24 42.23
C ALA A 452 27.80 56.09 41.90
N ALA A 453 29.02 56.52 41.51
CA ALA A 453 30.26 55.80 41.14
C ALA A 453 31.45 56.82 41.23
N PRO A 454 32.70 56.60 40.76
CA PRO A 454 33.49 55.39 40.41
C PRO A 454 34.75 55.31 41.36
N PRO A 455 35.96 54.78 41.04
CA PRO A 455 36.50 53.94 39.92
C PRO A 455 37.15 52.61 40.49
N ALA A 456 38.18 51.90 39.97
CA ALA A 456 39.14 52.10 38.87
C ALA A 456 39.82 50.79 38.35
N LEU A 457 40.38 50.89 37.13
CA LEU A 457 41.59 50.23 36.55
C LEU A 457 41.80 48.69 36.52
N CYS A 458 42.05 48.23 35.27
CA CYS A 458 42.77 47.02 34.82
C CYS A 458 42.19 45.62 35.18
N GLY A 459 41.93 44.71 34.21
CA GLY A 459 41.97 44.86 32.75
C GLY A 459 41.69 43.54 31.99
N ALA A 460 41.21 43.64 30.74
CA ALA A 460 41.05 42.58 29.72
C ALA A 460 40.51 41.21 30.22
N SER A 461 39.20 41.05 30.41
CA SER A 461 38.25 40.69 29.34
C SER A 461 38.30 39.23 28.86
N ALA A 462 37.62 38.35 29.60
CA ALA A 462 36.92 37.18 29.04
C ALA A 462 35.42 37.38 29.35
N CYS A 463 34.52 37.12 28.39
CA CYS A 463 33.09 37.43 28.57
C CYS A 463 32.30 36.22 29.08
N ASP A 464 31.54 36.46 30.14
CA ASP A 464 30.76 35.47 30.90
C ASP A 464 29.70 34.72 30.10
N GLY A 465 29.36 33.52 30.60
CA GLY A 465 28.06 32.89 30.35
C GLY A 465 26.98 33.44 31.28
N SER A 466 25.70 33.28 30.92
CA SER A 466 24.58 33.65 31.79
C SER A 466 23.55 32.52 31.86
N VAL A 467 23.32 32.00 33.06
CA VAL A 467 22.29 30.99 33.33
C VAL A 467 20.91 31.64 33.23
N ARG A 468 20.05 31.09 32.37
CA ARG A 468 18.61 31.35 32.40
C ARG A 468 17.85 30.06 32.66
N THR A 469 17.12 30.02 33.76
CA THR A 469 16.13 28.99 34.07
C THR A 469 14.93 29.14 33.13
N ALA A 470 14.93 28.37 32.04
CA ALA A 470 13.74 28.17 31.22
C ALA A 470 12.85 27.08 31.85
N GLY A 471 11.53 27.19 31.69
CA GLY A 471 10.59 26.18 32.18
C GLY A 471 10.75 24.85 31.46
N ALA A 472 10.49 23.75 32.17
CA ALA A 472 10.55 22.40 31.61
C ALA A 472 9.33 22.10 30.73
N GLU A 473 9.35 22.59 29.49
CA GLU A 473 8.55 21.98 28.42
C GLU A 473 9.09 20.57 28.11
N PRO A 474 8.23 19.61 27.71
CA PRO A 474 8.65 18.23 27.45
C PRO A 474 9.56 18.17 26.22
N SER A 475 10.88 18.10 26.47
CA SER A 475 11.91 18.06 25.44
C SER A 475 11.64 16.96 24.41
N GLU A 476 11.44 17.34 23.14
CA GLU A 476 11.16 16.38 22.07
C GLU A 476 12.34 15.42 21.90
N ALA A 477 12.08 14.12 22.09
CA ALA A 477 13.11 13.10 22.12
C ALA A 477 13.89 13.04 20.79
N ARG A 478 15.21 13.28 20.86
CA ARG A 478 16.15 13.21 19.72
C ARG A 478 15.96 11.92 18.92
N ALA A 479 15.44 12.07 17.70
CA ALA A 479 15.06 10.93 16.87
C ALA A 479 16.27 10.30 16.15
N VAL A 480 16.47 8.99 16.36
CA VAL A 480 17.44 8.18 15.61
C VAL A 480 17.05 8.17 14.11
N PRO A 481 18.00 8.43 13.18
CA PRO A 481 17.66 8.71 11.78
C PRO A 481 17.24 7.47 10.96
N GLY A 482 16.42 7.72 9.93
CA GLY A 482 16.35 6.86 8.73
C GLY A 482 15.16 5.90 8.59
N ARG A 483 14.16 5.91 9.48
CA ARG A 483 12.90 5.16 9.31
C ARG A 483 11.70 6.09 9.16
N GLY A 484 11.25 6.27 7.91
CA GLY A 484 9.98 6.91 7.58
C GLY A 484 8.86 5.88 7.34
N ILE A 485 7.66 6.40 7.05
CA ILE A 485 6.43 5.62 6.95
C ILE A 485 6.26 4.94 5.58
N CYS A 486 6.92 5.44 4.53
CA CYS A 486 6.88 4.76 3.22
C CYS A 486 7.47 3.35 3.33
N LEU A 487 8.57 3.20 4.06
CA LEU A 487 9.20 1.91 4.31
C LEU A 487 8.33 0.98 5.19
N ASP A 488 7.55 1.52 6.12
CA ASP A 488 6.67 0.72 6.98
C ASP A 488 5.43 0.21 6.25
N LEU A 489 4.90 0.97 5.28
CA LEU A 489 3.80 0.53 4.40
C LEU A 489 4.32 -0.39 3.27
N ALA A 490 5.48 -0.08 2.67
CA ALA A 490 6.19 -0.94 1.72
C ALA A 490 6.45 -2.36 2.27
N ILE A 491 6.59 -2.49 3.60
CA ILE A 491 6.71 -3.79 4.27
C ILE A 491 5.39 -4.58 4.22
N LEU A 492 4.23 -3.94 4.36
CA LEU A 492 2.92 -4.59 4.20
C LEU A 492 2.64 -4.94 2.73
N ASP A 493 2.94 -4.03 1.81
CA ASP A 493 2.86 -4.30 0.35
C ASP A 493 3.71 -5.51 -0.05
N SER A 494 4.88 -5.67 0.58
CA SER A 494 5.74 -6.84 0.37
C SER A 494 5.12 -8.14 0.91
N ALA A 495 4.24 -8.08 1.92
CA ALA A 495 3.44 -9.23 2.35
C ALA A 495 2.37 -9.57 1.31
N PHE A 496 1.65 -8.56 0.80
CA PHE A 496 0.68 -8.73 -0.28
C PHE A 496 1.31 -9.33 -1.55
N LEU A 497 2.40 -8.77 -2.07
CA LEU A 497 3.06 -9.31 -3.26
C LEU A 497 3.62 -10.72 -3.03
N LEU A 498 4.15 -11.03 -1.83
CA LEU A 498 4.63 -12.37 -1.49
C LEU A 498 3.47 -13.37 -1.46
N SER A 499 2.29 -12.93 -1.06
CA SER A 499 1.05 -13.72 -1.06
C SER A 499 0.51 -14.05 -2.46
N GLN A 500 0.96 -13.36 -3.51
CA GLN A 500 0.64 -13.72 -4.91
C GLN A 500 1.62 -14.77 -5.44
N VAL A 501 2.91 -14.59 -5.13
CA VAL A 501 4.00 -15.44 -5.64
C VAL A 501 4.06 -16.78 -4.90
N ALA A 502 3.76 -16.85 -3.61
CA ALA A 502 3.84 -18.10 -2.86
C ALA A 502 2.77 -19.14 -3.28
N PRO A 503 1.46 -18.84 -3.39
CA PRO A 503 0.47 -19.81 -3.85
C PRO A 503 0.72 -20.28 -5.29
N SER A 504 1.08 -19.37 -6.20
CA SER A 504 1.35 -19.72 -7.60
C SER A 504 2.55 -20.67 -7.78
N LEU A 505 3.52 -20.66 -6.85
CA LEU A 505 4.64 -21.62 -6.83
C LEU A 505 4.29 -22.98 -6.21
N PHE A 506 3.41 -23.05 -5.21
CA PHE A 506 3.17 -24.28 -4.44
C PHE A 506 1.84 -24.99 -4.75
N MET A 507 0.80 -24.27 -5.15
CA MET A 507 -0.56 -24.84 -5.27
C MET A 507 -0.68 -25.84 -6.42
N GLY A 508 0.03 -25.64 -7.54
CA GLY A 508 0.07 -26.63 -8.63
C GLY A 508 0.63 -27.98 -8.20
N PHE A 509 1.63 -28.00 -7.31
CA PHE A 509 2.14 -29.25 -6.72
C PHE A 509 1.14 -29.88 -5.75
N ILE A 510 0.42 -29.08 -4.96
CA ILE A 510 -0.63 -29.55 -4.06
C ILE A 510 -1.76 -30.23 -4.84
N VAL A 511 -2.20 -29.68 -5.98
CA VAL A 511 -3.25 -30.29 -6.82
C VAL A 511 -2.74 -31.50 -7.63
N GLN A 512 -1.47 -31.51 -8.05
CA GLN A 512 -0.86 -32.72 -8.62
C GLN A 512 -0.82 -33.87 -7.60
N LEU A 513 -0.62 -33.60 -6.31
CA LEU A 513 -0.70 -34.60 -5.24
C LEU A 513 -2.13 -34.99 -4.87
N SER A 514 -3.09 -34.06 -4.87
CA SER A 514 -4.48 -34.34 -4.49
C SER A 514 -5.31 -34.98 -5.60
N GLN A 515 -4.90 -34.81 -6.86
CA GLN A 515 -5.70 -35.11 -8.06
C GLN A 515 -7.09 -34.44 -8.01
N SER A 516 -7.21 -33.27 -7.35
CA SER A 516 -8.48 -32.56 -7.20
C SER A 516 -8.31 -31.06 -6.93
N VAL A 517 -8.95 -30.25 -7.78
CA VAL A 517 -9.06 -28.78 -7.69
C VAL A 517 -9.69 -28.31 -6.36
N THR A 518 -10.46 -29.17 -5.70
CA THR A 518 -11.00 -28.91 -4.34
C THR A 518 -9.90 -28.58 -3.31
N ALA A 519 -8.68 -29.11 -3.52
CA ALA A 519 -7.55 -28.86 -2.64
C ALA A 519 -7.07 -27.40 -2.62
N TYR A 520 -7.33 -26.61 -3.68
CA TYR A 520 -7.07 -25.16 -3.66
C TYR A 520 -7.92 -24.47 -2.60
N MET A 521 -9.23 -24.73 -2.60
CA MET A 521 -10.18 -24.12 -1.67
C MET A 521 -9.94 -24.60 -0.22
N VAL A 522 -9.64 -25.90 -0.04
CA VAL A 522 -9.28 -26.46 1.28
C VAL A 522 -7.98 -25.85 1.80
N SER A 523 -6.99 -25.64 0.94
CA SER A 523 -5.73 -24.97 1.31
C SER A 523 -5.96 -23.50 1.67
N ALA A 524 -6.79 -22.77 0.93
CA ALA A 524 -7.18 -21.39 1.27
C ALA A 524 -7.87 -21.32 2.64
N ALA A 525 -8.81 -22.23 2.93
CA ALA A 525 -9.47 -22.30 4.24
C ALA A 525 -8.48 -22.64 5.37
N GLY A 526 -7.58 -23.61 5.16
CA GLY A 526 -6.54 -23.97 6.12
C GLY A 526 -5.57 -22.81 6.42
N LEU A 527 -5.13 -22.10 5.39
CA LEU A 527 -4.32 -20.88 5.55
C LEU A 527 -5.11 -19.76 6.26
N GLY A 528 -6.42 -19.67 6.05
CA GLY A 528 -7.30 -18.76 6.79
C GLY A 528 -7.35 -19.05 8.28
N LEU A 529 -7.37 -20.33 8.68
CA LEU A 529 -7.27 -20.73 10.09
C LEU A 529 -5.92 -20.34 10.72
N VAL A 530 -4.82 -20.47 9.96
CA VAL A 530 -3.49 -20.00 10.38
C VAL A 530 -3.44 -18.47 10.48
N ALA A 531 -4.12 -17.75 9.58
CA ALA A 531 -4.24 -16.30 9.61
C ALA A 531 -4.95 -15.80 10.87
N ILE A 532 -6.06 -16.43 11.28
CA ILE A 532 -6.77 -16.11 12.54
C ILE A 532 -5.79 -16.12 13.73
N TYR A 533 -4.97 -17.17 13.86
CA TYR A 533 -3.97 -17.27 14.94
C TYR A 533 -3.02 -16.07 14.94
N PHE A 534 -2.43 -15.70 13.80
CA PHE A 534 -1.52 -14.57 13.75
C PHE A 534 -2.21 -13.21 13.96
N VAL A 535 -3.47 -13.03 13.53
CA VAL A 535 -4.23 -11.80 13.81
C VAL A 535 -4.50 -11.64 15.31
N THR A 536 -4.67 -12.71 16.10
CA THR A 536 -4.76 -12.59 17.57
C THR A 536 -3.47 -12.08 18.24
N GLN A 537 -2.32 -12.22 17.55
CA GLN A 537 -1.01 -11.76 18.03
C GLN A 537 -0.71 -10.28 17.68
N VAL A 538 -1.53 -9.67 16.82
CA VAL A 538 -1.43 -8.25 16.44
C VAL A 538 -1.71 -7.37 17.66
N VAL A 539 -0.95 -6.27 17.78
CA VAL A 539 -1.06 -5.32 18.89
C VAL A 539 -2.00 -4.21 18.47
N PHE A 540 -3.20 -4.15 19.05
CA PHE A 540 -4.16 -3.08 18.73
C PHE A 540 -3.99 -1.91 19.69
N ASP A 541 -3.86 -2.20 20.98
CA ASP A 541 -3.81 -1.21 22.06
C ASP A 541 -2.51 -1.27 22.87
N LYS A 542 -2.22 -0.21 23.62
CA LYS A 542 -1.09 -0.13 24.57
C LYS A 542 -1.16 -1.24 25.64
N ASN A 543 -2.38 -1.69 25.97
CA ASN A 543 -2.65 -2.79 26.89
C ASN A 543 -2.29 -4.17 26.32
N ASP A 544 -2.16 -4.33 25.00
CA ASP A 544 -1.64 -5.57 24.41
C ASP A 544 -0.10 -5.63 24.44
N LEU A 545 0.59 -4.49 24.31
CA LEU A 545 2.07 -4.43 24.45
C LEU A 545 2.53 -5.03 25.79
N ALA A 546 1.84 -4.71 26.89
CA ALA A 546 2.15 -5.21 28.22
C ALA A 546 2.01 -6.74 28.37
N LYS A 547 1.15 -7.38 27.57
CA LYS A 547 0.98 -8.86 27.54
C LYS A 547 2.13 -9.56 26.81
N TYR A 548 2.99 -8.79 26.14
CA TYR A 548 4.04 -9.27 25.23
C TYR A 548 5.41 -8.62 25.50
N SER A 549 5.56 -7.95 26.65
CA SER A 549 6.82 -7.44 27.19
C SER A 549 7.49 -8.42 28.17
N VAL A 550 6.80 -9.49 28.54
CA VAL A 550 7.35 -10.74 29.09
C VAL A 550 7.83 -11.62 27.93
#